data_AF-A0A6C1RSC8-F1
#
_entry.id   AF-A0A6C1RSC8-F1
#
_cell.length_a   1.000
_cell.length_b   1.000
_cell.length_c   1.000
_cell.angle_alpha   90.00
_cell.angle_beta   90.00
_cell.angle_gamma   90.00
#
_symmetry.space_group_name_H-M   'P 1'
#
loop_
_entity.id
_entity.type
_entity.pdbx_description
1 polymer ?
#
loop_
_entity_poly.entity_id
_entity_poly.type
_entity_poly.pdbx_seq_one_letter_code
_entity_poly.pdbx_strand_id
1 'polypeptide(L)'
;MGLLLQEIGRLEELADAYGARTNQYWIPFRRGVAAVKLFSDVHYKLLHLKYSIPLYALMQVEEDVDQATSTALECSNRLLTTVLHTFVGLAQQYGLYSEFPAYEPRCVESEEVTWRLPNDLVRNTVHRKPDETVVSLATAFLNEVEGSDFRGVYAALQERGFCDCVPAVACEKDFRRFEDVFHNLQALYDSYIGGTDLEQSNEKLSFLRGHATIVYHLLEVITGLTHHYERHMIGADSSYRETFAEMQRDMSWIVTSYAMEFAMLYATSAQDLCRELIRQYTENTTITLPAPAYRGFHVRPSTLIARIVRHYGSEVTLELEGERCDASAPLEIIRVNERINAIKRRTIGRALVKMSDPDGQEGDYPGALYEMLLALFRQKKLVIYSQDISLDDISVAEGESLGEYARRAVAQLLAEGAIDIRADIGVTFHGDKRALDDLKLLADNGYGEDQFGNNVPLPRELGYLKR
;
A
#
# COMPACT_ATOMS: atom_id res chain seq x y z
N MET A 1 -22.76 -27.75 12.88
CA MET A 1 -21.77 -27.02 12.06
C MET A 1 -20.69 -26.35 12.90
N GLY A 2 -21.05 -25.58 13.95
CA GLY A 2 -20.06 -24.95 14.84
C GLY A 2 -19.02 -25.91 15.43
N LEU A 3 -19.42 -27.08 15.93
CA LEU A 3 -18.48 -28.10 16.43
C LEU A 3 -17.50 -28.59 15.35
N LEU A 4 -18.01 -28.89 14.14
CA LEU A 4 -17.16 -29.34 13.03
C LEU A 4 -16.12 -28.27 12.66
N LEU A 5 -16.52 -27.00 12.61
CA LEU A 5 -15.63 -25.87 12.34
C LEU A 5 -14.54 -25.70 13.41
N GLN A 6 -14.90 -25.87 14.68
CA GLN A 6 -13.94 -25.81 15.78
C GLN A 6 -12.93 -26.94 15.71
N GLU A 7 -13.38 -28.19 15.55
CA GLU A 7 -12.48 -29.35 15.55
C GLU A 7 -11.61 -29.41 14.28
N ILE A 8 -12.16 -29.06 13.11
CA ILE A 8 -11.36 -29.01 11.89
C ILE A 8 -10.33 -27.87 11.92
N GLY A 9 -10.65 -26.77 12.61
CA GLY A 9 -9.72 -25.66 12.86
C GLY A 9 -8.53 -26.11 13.70
N ARG A 10 -8.77 -26.82 14.81
CA ARG A 10 -7.71 -27.40 15.64
C ARG A 10 -6.85 -28.40 14.86
N LEU A 11 -7.48 -29.27 14.08
CA LEU A 11 -6.75 -30.22 13.25
C LEU A 11 -5.88 -29.53 12.19
N GLU A 12 -6.35 -28.41 11.66
CA GLU A 12 -5.60 -27.58 10.74
C GLU A 12 -4.35 -27.00 11.39
N GLU A 13 -4.51 -26.36 12.55
CA GLU A 13 -3.42 -25.78 13.34
C GLU A 13 -2.40 -26.85 13.72
N LEU A 14 -2.84 -28.01 14.20
CA LEU A 14 -1.98 -29.14 14.53
C LEU A 14 -1.18 -29.61 13.31
N ALA A 15 -1.84 -29.83 12.17
CA ALA A 15 -1.18 -30.28 10.95
C ALA A 15 -0.13 -29.25 10.47
N ASP A 16 -0.44 -27.96 10.55
CA ASP A 16 0.48 -26.88 10.20
C ASP A 16 1.65 -26.77 11.19
N ALA A 17 1.40 -26.95 12.49
CA ALA A 17 2.41 -26.93 13.53
C ALA A 17 3.49 -28.00 13.31
N TYR A 18 3.09 -29.19 12.86
CA TYR A 18 3.98 -30.30 12.51
C TYR A 18 4.53 -30.23 11.07
N GLY A 19 4.21 -29.20 10.28
CA GLY A 19 4.81 -28.99 8.95
C GLY A 19 4.14 -29.74 7.80
N ALA A 20 2.91 -30.23 7.95
CA ALA A 20 2.20 -30.97 6.90
C ALA A 20 2.02 -30.16 5.60
N ARG A 21 2.01 -28.82 5.71
CA ARG A 21 1.85 -27.89 4.58
C ARG A 21 3.01 -27.92 3.58
N THR A 22 4.20 -28.20 4.06
CA THR A 22 5.45 -28.21 3.27
C THR A 22 5.98 -29.61 3.05
N ASN A 23 5.20 -30.63 3.43
CA ASN A 23 5.58 -32.02 3.28
C ASN A 23 4.82 -32.68 2.11
N GLN A 24 5.54 -33.26 1.15
CA GLN A 24 4.99 -33.87 -0.05
C GLN A 24 4.05 -35.05 0.26
N TYR A 25 4.31 -35.80 1.33
CA TYR A 25 3.48 -36.93 1.73
C TYR A 25 2.20 -36.47 2.42
N TRP A 26 2.25 -35.48 3.31
CA TRP A 26 1.10 -35.04 4.12
C TRP A 26 0.25 -33.90 3.50
N ILE A 27 0.73 -33.23 2.45
CA ILE A 27 0.00 -32.13 1.80
C ILE A 27 -1.42 -32.50 1.30
N PRO A 28 -1.71 -33.72 0.79
CA PRO A 28 -3.07 -34.07 0.40
C PRO A 28 -4.04 -34.08 1.59
N PHE A 29 -3.63 -34.67 2.72
CA PHE A 29 -4.43 -34.68 3.95
C PHE A 29 -4.67 -33.25 4.44
N ARG A 30 -3.61 -32.43 4.51
CA ARG A 30 -3.70 -31.04 4.93
C ARG A 30 -4.65 -30.21 4.04
N ARG A 31 -4.64 -30.42 2.72
CA ARG A 31 -5.59 -29.80 1.79
C ARG A 31 -7.03 -30.27 2.01
N GLY A 32 -7.21 -31.54 2.35
CA GLY A 32 -8.50 -32.09 2.77
C GLY A 32 -9.06 -31.36 4.00
N VAL A 33 -8.23 -31.14 5.02
CA VAL A 33 -8.59 -30.37 6.22
C VAL A 33 -9.03 -28.94 5.86
N ALA A 34 -8.23 -28.22 5.06
CA ALA A 34 -8.57 -26.87 4.60
C ALA A 34 -9.91 -26.83 3.84
N ALA A 35 -10.15 -27.81 2.97
CA ALA A 35 -11.39 -27.90 2.20
C ALA A 35 -12.60 -28.13 3.11
N VAL A 36 -12.52 -29.06 4.08
CA VAL A 36 -13.60 -29.29 5.04
C VAL A 36 -13.90 -28.02 5.83
N LYS A 37 -12.87 -27.32 6.32
CA LYS A 37 -13.03 -26.05 7.05
C LYS A 37 -13.76 -25.01 6.20
N LEU A 38 -13.26 -24.73 5.00
CA LEU A 38 -13.82 -23.73 4.10
C LEU A 38 -15.27 -24.04 3.73
N PHE A 39 -15.56 -25.26 3.29
CA PHE A 39 -16.92 -25.60 2.86
C PHE A 39 -17.91 -25.70 4.02
N SER A 40 -17.44 -26.04 5.22
CA SER A 40 -18.27 -25.97 6.44
C SER A 40 -18.64 -24.52 6.79
N ASP A 41 -17.70 -23.59 6.65
CA ASP A 41 -17.90 -22.16 6.93
C ASP A 41 -18.85 -21.54 5.90
N VAL A 42 -18.63 -21.80 4.61
CA VAL A 42 -19.54 -21.39 3.52
C VAL A 42 -20.94 -21.93 3.75
N HIS A 43 -21.07 -23.23 4.10
CA HIS A 43 -22.37 -23.83 4.39
C HIS A 43 -23.06 -23.16 5.58
N TYR A 44 -22.32 -22.87 6.65
CA TYR A 44 -22.84 -22.19 7.83
C TYR A 44 -23.35 -20.78 7.50
N LYS A 45 -22.61 -20.01 6.70
CA LYS A 45 -23.02 -18.68 6.22
C LYS A 45 -24.30 -18.75 5.37
N LEU A 46 -24.42 -19.76 4.51
CA LEU A 46 -25.64 -19.97 3.72
C LEU A 46 -26.85 -20.33 4.59
N LEU A 47 -26.65 -21.16 5.64
CA LEU A 47 -27.71 -21.45 6.61
C LEU A 47 -28.13 -20.19 7.35
N HIS A 48 -27.16 -19.37 7.78
CA HIS A 48 -27.44 -18.09 8.42
C HIS A 48 -28.29 -17.19 7.51
N LEU A 49 -27.92 -17.03 6.23
CA LEU A 49 -28.71 -16.28 5.25
C LEU A 49 -30.14 -16.83 5.13
N LYS A 50 -30.30 -18.14 4.94
CA LYS A 50 -31.63 -18.78 4.79
C LYS A 50 -32.57 -18.47 5.96
N TYR A 51 -32.04 -18.45 7.19
CA TYR A 51 -32.87 -18.27 8.39
C TYR A 51 -32.91 -16.84 8.93
N SER A 52 -31.96 -15.98 8.55
CA SER A 52 -31.87 -14.61 9.06
C SER A 52 -32.39 -13.56 8.09
N ILE A 53 -32.43 -13.82 6.78
CA ILE A 53 -33.05 -12.91 5.80
C ILE A 53 -34.47 -12.48 6.22
N PRO A 54 -35.36 -13.38 6.67
CA PRO A 54 -36.71 -12.98 7.12
C PRO A 54 -36.73 -12.05 8.34
N LEU A 55 -35.63 -11.97 9.09
CA LEU A 55 -35.49 -11.15 10.30
C LEU A 55 -34.92 -9.75 10.01
N TYR A 56 -34.47 -9.50 8.77
CA TYR A 56 -33.84 -8.25 8.38
C TYR A 56 -34.84 -7.28 7.75
N ALA A 57 -34.65 -5.98 8.02
CA ALA A 57 -35.37 -4.91 7.34
C ALA A 57 -34.69 -4.61 5.99
N LEU A 58 -34.97 -5.44 4.97
CA LEU A 58 -34.38 -5.34 3.64
C LEU A 58 -35.27 -4.57 2.67
N MET A 59 -34.65 -3.88 1.70
CA MET A 59 -35.36 -3.35 0.54
C MET A 59 -35.79 -4.49 -0.39
N GLN A 60 -36.92 -4.32 -1.09
CA GLN A 60 -37.40 -5.33 -2.03
C GLN A 60 -36.49 -5.41 -3.26
N VAL A 61 -36.29 -6.64 -3.73
CA VAL A 61 -35.59 -6.99 -4.97
C VAL A 61 -36.52 -7.87 -5.81
N GLU A 62 -36.34 -7.87 -7.14
CA GLU A 62 -37.24 -8.61 -8.05
C GLU A 62 -37.01 -10.13 -7.98
N GLU A 63 -35.79 -10.54 -7.65
CA GLU A 63 -35.38 -11.94 -7.61
C GLU A 63 -35.83 -12.69 -6.35
N ASP A 64 -36.14 -13.99 -6.51
CA ASP A 64 -36.44 -14.88 -5.40
C ASP A 64 -35.16 -15.33 -4.68
N VAL A 65 -34.74 -14.51 -3.71
CA VAL A 65 -33.57 -14.78 -2.88
C VAL A 65 -33.73 -16.06 -2.04
N ASP A 66 -34.96 -16.41 -1.63
CA ASP A 66 -35.20 -17.61 -0.82
C ASP A 66 -34.95 -18.88 -1.64
N GLN A 67 -35.46 -18.92 -2.87
CA GLN A 67 -35.23 -20.02 -3.80
C GLN A 67 -33.74 -20.10 -4.20
N ALA A 68 -33.11 -18.96 -4.50
CA ALA A 68 -31.68 -18.93 -4.83
C ALA A 68 -30.81 -19.43 -3.67
N THR A 69 -31.10 -19.01 -2.44
CA THR A 69 -30.39 -19.44 -1.23
C THR A 69 -30.59 -20.94 -0.97
N SER A 70 -31.81 -21.44 -1.18
CA SER A 70 -32.11 -22.88 -1.05
C SER A 70 -31.32 -23.72 -2.05
N THR A 71 -31.23 -23.26 -3.30
CA THR A 71 -30.41 -23.90 -4.34
C THR A 71 -28.92 -23.88 -3.97
N ALA A 72 -28.42 -22.75 -3.45
CA ALA A 72 -27.05 -22.64 -2.98
C ALA A 72 -26.75 -23.59 -1.81
N LEU A 73 -27.69 -23.75 -0.87
CA LEU A 73 -27.59 -24.70 0.26
C LEU A 73 -27.50 -26.15 -0.22
N GLU A 74 -28.32 -26.56 -1.20
CA GLU A 74 -28.25 -27.90 -1.76
C GLU A 74 -26.90 -28.16 -2.45
N CYS A 75 -26.42 -27.20 -3.24
CA CYS A 75 -25.10 -27.25 -3.86
C CYS A 75 -23.99 -27.38 -2.81
N SER A 76 -24.04 -26.54 -1.77
CA SER A 76 -23.07 -26.54 -0.68
C SER A 76 -23.11 -27.85 0.12
N ASN A 77 -24.28 -28.43 0.36
CA ASN A 77 -24.41 -29.71 1.04
C ASN A 77 -23.74 -30.84 0.23
N ARG A 78 -23.97 -30.89 -1.08
CA ARG A 78 -23.30 -31.88 -1.96
C ARG A 78 -21.78 -31.72 -1.96
N LEU A 79 -21.28 -30.49 -1.99
CA LEU A 79 -19.85 -30.20 -1.89
C LEU A 79 -19.29 -30.68 -0.55
N LEU A 80 -19.94 -30.34 0.55
CA LEU A 80 -19.51 -30.72 1.90
C LEU A 80 -19.48 -32.25 2.08
N THR A 81 -20.53 -32.96 1.63
CA THR A 81 -20.55 -34.44 1.66
C THR A 81 -19.39 -35.03 0.86
N THR A 82 -19.13 -34.52 -0.34
CA THR A 82 -18.04 -34.99 -1.21
C THR A 82 -16.67 -34.80 -0.55
N VAL A 83 -16.44 -33.63 0.03
CA VAL A 83 -15.18 -33.28 0.69
C VAL A 83 -14.98 -34.08 1.97
N LEU A 84 -16.03 -34.27 2.77
CA LEU A 84 -15.96 -35.13 3.97
C LEU A 84 -15.64 -36.57 3.63
N HIS A 85 -16.27 -37.15 2.60
CA HIS A 85 -15.95 -38.51 2.16
C HIS A 85 -14.49 -38.63 1.70
N THR A 86 -14.00 -37.64 0.94
CA THR A 86 -12.60 -37.60 0.49
C THR A 86 -11.65 -37.48 1.67
N PHE A 87 -11.95 -36.61 2.63
CA PHE A 87 -11.15 -36.40 3.84
C PHE A 87 -11.08 -37.66 4.71
N VAL A 88 -12.19 -38.35 4.94
CA VAL A 88 -12.22 -39.62 5.68
C VAL A 88 -11.41 -40.69 4.97
N GLY A 89 -11.51 -40.78 3.64
CA GLY A 89 -10.70 -41.70 2.84
C GLY A 89 -9.19 -41.42 2.97
N LEU A 90 -8.80 -40.14 2.96
CA LEU A 90 -7.41 -39.75 3.24
C LEU A 90 -7.02 -40.16 4.66
N ALA A 91 -7.79 -39.79 5.68
CA ALA A 91 -7.49 -40.14 7.08
C ALA A 91 -7.25 -41.65 7.28
N GLN A 92 -8.06 -42.50 6.63
CA GLN A 92 -7.88 -43.95 6.62
C GLN A 92 -6.58 -44.38 5.92
N GLN A 93 -6.27 -43.80 4.75
CA GLN A 93 -5.03 -44.07 4.01
C GLN A 93 -3.77 -43.74 4.84
N TYR A 94 -3.81 -42.67 5.64
CA TYR A 94 -2.71 -42.28 6.53
C TYR A 94 -2.68 -43.06 7.85
N GLY A 95 -3.58 -44.03 8.05
CA GLY A 95 -3.63 -44.84 9.28
C GLY A 95 -4.11 -44.07 10.52
N LEU A 96 -4.80 -42.95 10.34
CA LEU A 96 -5.39 -42.16 11.45
C LEU A 96 -6.69 -42.78 12.00
N TYR A 97 -7.09 -43.92 11.45
CA TYR A 97 -8.22 -44.72 11.90
C TYR A 97 -7.70 -46.04 12.47
N SER A 98 -7.73 -46.19 13.79
CA SER A 98 -7.70 -47.53 14.38
C SER A 98 -8.49 -47.69 15.67
N GLU A 99 -8.66 -46.67 16.51
CA GLU A 99 -9.57 -46.70 17.67
C GLU A 99 -9.66 -45.27 18.23
N PHE A 100 -10.87 -44.72 18.39
CA PHE A 100 -11.02 -43.43 19.07
C PHE A 100 -11.01 -43.70 20.57
N PRO A 101 -10.00 -43.26 21.34
CA PRO A 101 -10.12 -43.26 22.79
C PRO A 101 -11.33 -42.39 23.19
N ALA A 102 -11.94 -42.70 24.34
CA ALA A 102 -12.98 -41.86 24.89
C ALA A 102 -12.46 -40.41 24.98
N TYR A 103 -13.21 -39.48 24.40
CA TYR A 103 -12.85 -38.05 24.40
C TYR A 103 -12.75 -37.57 25.85
N GLU A 104 -11.53 -37.33 26.32
CA GLU A 104 -11.27 -36.61 27.56
C GLU A 104 -11.06 -35.13 27.21
N PRO A 105 -11.92 -34.21 27.68
CA PRO A 105 -11.73 -32.79 27.46
C PRO A 105 -10.50 -32.30 28.26
N ARG A 106 -9.32 -32.37 27.65
CA ARG A 106 -8.09 -31.78 28.17
C ARG A 106 -8.05 -30.31 27.76
N CYS A 107 -8.76 -29.48 28.50
CA CYS A 107 -8.35 -28.09 28.60
C CYS A 107 -7.02 -28.10 29.37
N VAL A 108 -5.95 -27.50 28.83
CA VAL A 108 -4.69 -27.20 29.54
C VAL A 108 -3.59 -28.28 29.53
N GLU A 109 -3.39 -29.06 28.46
CA GLU A 109 -2.08 -29.68 28.23
C GLU A 109 -1.31 -28.89 27.17
N SER A 110 -0.04 -28.61 27.45
CA SER A 110 0.88 -27.94 26.54
C SER A 110 1.06 -28.80 25.30
N GLU A 111 0.43 -28.41 24.19
CA GLU A 111 0.70 -28.98 22.87
C GLU A 111 2.07 -28.49 22.39
N GLU A 112 3.14 -28.99 23.04
CA GLU A 112 4.50 -28.66 22.62
C GLU A 112 4.83 -29.39 21.32
N VAL A 113 5.13 -28.61 20.28
CA VAL A 113 5.66 -29.15 19.03
C VAL A 113 7.11 -29.56 19.25
N THR A 114 7.32 -30.86 19.51
CA THR A 114 8.65 -31.42 19.82
C THR A 114 9.46 -31.78 18.58
N TRP A 115 8.83 -31.91 17.41
CA TRP A 115 9.47 -32.22 16.14
C TRP A 115 8.59 -31.76 14.96
N ARG A 116 9.18 -31.68 13.75
CA ARG A 116 8.47 -31.29 12.53
C ARG A 116 8.76 -32.23 11.37
N LEU A 117 7.80 -32.37 10.46
CA LEU A 117 7.95 -33.08 9.20
C LEU A 117 9.00 -32.38 8.31
N PRO A 118 9.71 -33.13 7.45
CA PRO A 118 10.62 -32.55 6.47
C PRO A 118 9.90 -31.58 5.52
N ASN A 119 10.57 -30.48 5.19
CA ASN A 119 10.17 -29.57 4.12
C ASN A 119 10.75 -30.07 2.78
N ASP A 120 10.00 -30.96 2.12
CA ASP A 120 10.38 -31.62 0.85
C ASP A 120 9.45 -31.25 -0.31
N LEU A 121 8.52 -30.32 -0.11
CA LEU A 121 7.65 -29.82 -1.17
C LEU A 121 8.36 -28.80 -2.06
N VAL A 122 8.51 -29.12 -3.35
CA VAL A 122 8.97 -28.18 -4.39
C VAL A 122 7.82 -27.82 -5.33
N ARG A 123 7.44 -26.54 -5.36
CA ARG A 123 6.42 -26.00 -6.27
C ARG A 123 7.08 -25.45 -7.54
N ASN A 124 6.97 -26.20 -8.63
CA ASN A 124 7.57 -25.86 -9.93
C ASN A 124 6.82 -24.78 -10.74
N THR A 125 5.65 -24.31 -10.30
CA THR A 125 4.88 -23.35 -11.09
C THR A 125 4.12 -22.39 -10.18
N VAL A 126 4.51 -21.12 -10.25
CA VAL A 126 3.81 -20.01 -9.60
C VAL A 126 3.33 -19.07 -10.71
N HIS A 127 2.03 -18.74 -10.72
CA HIS A 127 1.42 -17.89 -11.75
C HIS A 127 1.96 -16.44 -11.74
N ARG A 128 2.52 -16.01 -10.61
CA ARG A 128 3.17 -14.71 -10.40
C ARG A 128 4.66 -14.93 -10.19
N LYS A 129 5.50 -13.99 -10.66
CA LYS A 129 6.95 -14.06 -10.37
C LYS A 129 7.18 -13.98 -8.85
N PRO A 130 7.88 -14.95 -8.25
CA PRO A 130 8.19 -14.94 -6.83
C PRO A 130 8.92 -13.67 -6.38
N ASP A 131 9.90 -13.20 -7.15
CA ASP A 131 10.70 -12.00 -6.83
C ASP A 131 9.82 -10.75 -6.70
N GLU A 132 8.97 -10.46 -7.69
CA GLU A 132 8.02 -9.34 -7.66
C GLU A 132 7.07 -9.45 -6.45
N THR A 133 6.73 -10.68 -6.03
CA THR A 133 5.87 -10.93 -4.86
C THR A 133 6.61 -10.65 -3.55
N VAL A 134 7.90 -11.02 -3.44
CA VAL A 134 8.73 -10.70 -2.27
C VAL A 134 8.77 -9.19 -2.07
N VAL A 135 9.06 -8.43 -3.12
CA VAL A 135 9.16 -6.98 -3.01
C VAL A 135 7.80 -6.38 -2.64
N SER A 136 6.71 -6.86 -3.25
CA SER A 136 5.34 -6.42 -2.91
C SER A 136 4.99 -6.67 -1.44
N LEU A 137 5.37 -7.82 -0.87
CA LEU A 137 5.13 -8.16 0.53
C LEU A 137 5.94 -7.28 1.48
N ALA A 138 7.24 -7.17 1.23
CA ALA A 138 8.15 -6.36 2.06
C ALA A 138 7.75 -4.88 2.05
N THR A 139 7.34 -4.36 0.89
CA THR A 139 6.82 -3.00 0.76
C THR A 139 5.52 -2.81 1.56
N ALA A 140 4.55 -3.72 1.43
CA ALA A 140 3.28 -3.62 2.16
C ALA A 140 3.45 -3.76 3.68
N PHE A 141 4.35 -4.65 4.12
CA PHE A 141 4.75 -4.77 5.52
C PHE A 141 5.32 -3.44 6.04
N LEU A 142 6.33 -2.87 5.37
CA LEU A 142 6.95 -1.60 5.79
C LEU A 142 5.96 -0.45 5.86
N ASN A 143 5.07 -0.33 4.87
CA ASN A 143 4.08 0.72 4.84
C ASN A 143 3.13 0.67 6.03
N GLU A 144 2.77 -0.53 6.50
CA GLU A 144 1.92 -0.67 7.69
C GLU A 144 2.68 -0.28 8.97
N VAL A 145 3.90 -0.76 9.12
CA VAL A 145 4.72 -0.51 10.32
C VAL A 145 5.17 0.95 10.43
N GLU A 146 5.45 1.61 9.31
CA GLU A 146 5.83 3.03 9.25
C GLU A 146 4.63 3.96 9.17
N GLY A 147 3.42 3.41 8.99
CA GLY A 147 2.18 4.14 8.97
C GLY A 147 1.95 4.92 10.27
N SER A 148 1.46 6.16 10.13
CA SER A 148 1.11 7.01 11.27
C SER A 148 0.02 6.41 12.14
N ASP A 149 -0.90 5.65 11.54
CA ASP A 149 -2.05 5.09 12.25
C ASP A 149 -1.62 4.01 13.24
N PHE A 150 -0.85 3.01 12.79
CA PHE A 150 -0.42 1.89 13.63
C PHE A 150 0.45 2.37 14.81
N ARG A 151 1.44 3.23 14.53
CA ARG A 151 2.31 3.83 15.55
C ARG A 151 1.55 4.80 16.47
N GLY A 152 0.61 5.56 15.92
CA GLY A 152 -0.20 6.52 16.67
C GLY A 152 -1.12 5.83 17.66
N VAL A 153 -1.78 4.74 17.24
CA VAL A 153 -2.60 3.90 18.13
C VAL A 153 -1.76 3.28 19.23
N TYR A 154 -0.60 2.72 18.90
CA TYR A 154 0.33 2.21 19.91
C TYR A 154 0.72 3.28 20.95
N ALA A 155 1.18 4.44 20.49
CA ALA A 155 1.61 5.52 21.37
C ALA A 155 0.47 5.99 22.31
N ALA A 156 -0.75 6.11 21.78
CA ALA A 156 -1.91 6.49 22.58
C ALA A 156 -2.26 5.43 23.63
N LEU A 157 -2.21 4.14 23.27
CA LEU A 157 -2.46 3.04 24.21
C LEU A 157 -1.43 3.01 25.36
N GLN A 158 -0.17 3.34 25.07
CA GLN A 158 0.86 3.43 26.11
C GLN A 158 0.69 4.67 27.01
N GLU A 159 0.27 5.80 26.45
CA GLU A 159 0.07 7.05 27.20
C GLU A 159 -1.18 7.03 28.08
N ARG A 160 -2.32 6.59 27.51
CA ARG A 160 -3.66 6.77 28.11
C ARG A 160 -4.28 5.47 28.59
N GLY A 161 -3.77 4.33 28.14
CA GLY A 161 -4.33 3.02 28.44
C GLY A 161 -5.53 2.67 27.57
N PHE A 162 -5.94 1.40 27.65
CA PHE A 162 -6.94 0.81 26.78
C PHE A 162 -8.31 1.49 26.86
N CYS A 163 -8.81 1.72 28.08
CA CYS A 163 -10.19 2.18 28.30
C CYS A 163 -10.42 3.65 27.89
N ASP A 164 -9.37 4.48 27.92
CA ASP A 164 -9.45 5.88 27.48
C ASP A 164 -9.24 5.99 25.96
N CYS A 165 -8.60 4.99 25.34
CA CYS A 165 -8.38 4.92 23.90
C CYS A 165 -9.54 4.28 23.14
N VAL A 166 -10.26 3.32 23.72
CA VAL A 166 -11.32 2.60 23.02
C VAL A 166 -12.70 3.13 23.42
N PRO A 167 -13.56 3.59 22.47
CA PRO A 167 -13.36 3.62 21.02
C PRO A 167 -12.80 4.97 20.49
N ALA A 168 -12.42 5.90 21.37
CA ALA A 168 -12.18 7.30 21.00
C ALA A 168 -10.97 7.54 20.07
N VAL A 169 -9.92 6.73 20.20
CA VAL A 169 -8.66 6.80 19.43
C VAL A 169 -8.55 5.64 18.47
N ALA A 170 -8.98 4.44 18.88
CA ALA A 170 -9.03 3.24 18.07
C ALA A 170 -10.24 2.40 18.45
N CYS A 171 -10.83 1.70 17.48
CA CYS A 171 -11.95 0.80 17.70
C CYS A 171 -11.73 -0.58 17.08
N GLU A 172 -12.66 -1.53 17.28
CA GLU A 172 -12.60 -2.88 16.69
C GLU A 172 -12.27 -2.83 15.19
N LYS A 173 -12.87 -1.88 14.45
CA LYS A 173 -12.66 -1.72 13.01
C LYS A 173 -11.20 -1.38 12.65
N ASP A 174 -10.53 -0.57 13.46
CA ASP A 174 -9.15 -0.16 13.21
C ASP A 174 -8.19 -1.33 13.43
N PHE A 175 -8.39 -2.09 14.50
CA PHE A 175 -7.60 -3.29 14.77
C PHE A 175 -7.84 -4.38 13.73
N ARG A 176 -9.09 -4.59 13.30
CA ARG A 176 -9.39 -5.51 12.18
C ARG A 176 -8.72 -5.10 10.88
N ARG A 177 -8.60 -3.79 10.60
CA ARG A 177 -7.84 -3.30 9.43
C ARG A 177 -6.37 -3.68 9.51
N PHE A 178 -5.74 -3.55 10.69
CA PHE A 178 -4.36 -3.94 10.89
C PHE A 178 -4.18 -5.46 10.74
N GLU A 179 -5.06 -6.23 11.38
CA GLU A 179 -5.12 -7.70 11.27
C GLU A 179 -5.20 -8.15 9.82
N ASP A 180 -6.12 -7.57 9.03
CA ASP A 180 -6.32 -7.88 7.62
C ASP A 180 -5.04 -7.68 6.79
N VAL A 181 -4.25 -6.64 7.08
CA VAL A 181 -2.99 -6.38 6.37
C VAL A 181 -2.02 -7.54 6.58
N PHE A 182 -1.75 -7.92 7.83
CA PHE A 182 -0.81 -9.01 8.12
C PHE A 182 -1.32 -10.39 7.70
N HIS A 183 -2.62 -10.65 7.81
CA HIS A 183 -3.24 -11.86 7.26
C HIS A 183 -3.07 -11.94 5.74
N ASN A 184 -3.31 -10.84 5.02
CA ASN A 184 -3.11 -10.79 3.57
C ASN A 184 -1.65 -11.00 3.18
N LEU A 185 -0.69 -10.47 3.95
CA LEU A 185 0.73 -10.72 3.74
C LEU A 185 1.06 -12.21 3.87
N GLN A 186 0.55 -12.90 4.90
CA GLN A 186 0.73 -14.35 5.04
C GLN A 186 0.11 -15.11 3.87
N ALA A 187 -1.14 -14.80 3.51
CA ALA A 187 -1.85 -15.48 2.43
C ALA A 187 -1.13 -15.33 1.08
N LEU A 188 -0.61 -14.13 0.79
CA LEU A 188 0.14 -13.86 -0.42
C LEU A 188 1.50 -14.58 -0.42
N TYR A 189 2.23 -14.55 0.70
CA TYR A 189 3.47 -15.31 0.86
C TYR A 189 3.23 -16.80 0.59
N ASP A 190 2.25 -17.36 1.27
CA ASP A 190 1.90 -18.77 1.22
C ASP A 190 1.46 -19.28 -0.16
N SER A 191 0.88 -18.37 -0.95
CA SER A 191 0.39 -18.66 -2.30
C SER A 191 1.49 -18.61 -3.35
N TYR A 192 2.45 -17.69 -3.20
CA TYR A 192 3.38 -17.34 -4.28
C TYR A 192 4.86 -17.54 -3.95
N ILE A 193 5.22 -17.71 -2.68
CA ILE A 193 6.61 -17.90 -2.21
C ILE A 193 6.75 -19.25 -1.48
N GLY A 194 5.78 -19.60 -0.64
CA GLY A 194 5.84 -20.82 0.17
C GLY A 194 6.01 -22.10 -0.67
N GLY A 195 7.04 -22.89 -0.36
CA GLY A 195 7.40 -24.13 -1.04
C GLY A 195 8.09 -23.94 -2.40
N THR A 196 8.64 -22.77 -2.69
CA THR A 196 9.40 -22.50 -3.93
C THR A 196 10.91 -22.63 -3.70
N ASP A 197 11.67 -22.81 -4.79
CA ASP A 197 13.15 -22.77 -4.75
C ASP A 197 13.66 -21.45 -4.16
N LEU A 198 12.92 -20.36 -4.37
CA LEU A 198 13.27 -19.05 -3.83
C LEU A 198 13.28 -19.07 -2.29
N GLU A 199 12.23 -19.60 -1.66
CA GLU A 199 12.14 -19.75 -0.20
C GLU A 199 13.26 -20.65 0.33
N GLN A 200 13.60 -21.73 -0.37
CA GLN A 200 14.68 -22.63 0.04
C GLN A 200 16.06 -21.98 -0.08
N SER A 201 16.25 -21.11 -1.09
CA SER A 201 17.53 -20.44 -1.32
C SER A 201 17.77 -19.22 -0.43
N ASN A 202 16.71 -18.66 0.18
CA ASN A 202 16.80 -17.45 0.99
C ASN A 202 16.02 -17.56 2.31
N GLU A 203 16.73 -17.90 3.40
CA GLU A 203 16.18 -18.06 4.74
C GLU A 203 15.42 -16.83 5.26
N LYS A 204 15.76 -15.62 4.77
CA LYS A 204 15.12 -14.34 5.15
C LYS A 204 13.62 -14.31 4.86
N LEU A 205 13.18 -15.06 3.85
CA LEU A 205 11.76 -15.15 3.50
C LEU A 205 10.97 -15.83 4.62
N SER A 206 11.55 -16.86 5.26
CA SER A 206 10.92 -17.52 6.40
C SER A 206 10.78 -16.60 7.62
N PHE A 207 11.76 -15.72 7.87
CA PHE A 207 11.69 -14.69 8.91
C PHE A 207 10.59 -13.66 8.62
N LEU A 208 10.48 -13.19 7.37
CA LEU A 208 9.42 -12.26 6.97
C LEU A 208 8.03 -12.87 7.23
N ARG A 209 7.81 -14.12 6.80
CA ARG A 209 6.56 -14.85 7.06
C ARG A 209 6.29 -15.02 8.56
N GLY A 210 7.32 -15.37 9.33
CA GLY A 210 7.23 -15.54 10.78
C GLY A 210 6.78 -14.25 11.48
N HIS A 211 7.39 -13.12 11.12
CA HIS A 211 7.00 -11.80 11.65
C HIS A 211 5.59 -11.40 11.26
N ALA A 212 5.18 -11.61 10.01
CA ALA A 212 3.79 -11.35 9.61
C ALA A 212 2.80 -12.21 10.42
N THR A 213 3.16 -13.47 10.70
CA THR A 213 2.34 -14.42 11.45
C THR A 213 2.14 -14.03 12.90
N ILE A 214 3.23 -13.73 13.61
CA ILE A 214 3.13 -13.38 15.03
C ILE A 214 2.37 -12.06 15.22
N VAL A 215 2.60 -11.06 14.35
CA VAL A 215 1.89 -9.78 14.42
C VAL A 215 0.40 -9.97 14.16
N TYR A 216 0.02 -10.76 13.15
CA TYR A 216 -1.37 -11.11 12.87
C TYR A 216 -2.07 -11.70 14.10
N HIS A 217 -1.51 -12.74 14.72
CA HIS A 217 -2.16 -13.39 15.88
C HIS A 217 -2.26 -12.49 17.12
N LEU A 218 -1.26 -11.63 17.35
CA LEU A 218 -1.35 -10.63 18.42
C LEU A 218 -2.46 -9.61 18.14
N LEU A 219 -2.65 -9.23 16.88
CA LEU A 219 -3.77 -8.35 16.47
C LEU A 219 -5.13 -9.04 16.60
N GLU A 220 -5.24 -10.34 16.29
CA GLU A 220 -6.49 -11.11 16.53
C GLU A 220 -6.92 -11.05 18.00
N VAL A 221 -5.97 -11.19 18.93
CA VAL A 221 -6.23 -11.04 20.37
C VAL A 221 -6.77 -9.65 20.69
N ILE A 222 -6.13 -8.60 20.15
CA ILE A 222 -6.56 -7.21 20.37
C ILE A 222 -7.96 -6.97 19.80
N THR A 223 -8.22 -7.41 18.56
CA THR A 223 -9.53 -7.29 17.91
C THR A 223 -10.62 -7.97 18.74
N GLY A 224 -10.38 -9.20 19.21
CA GLY A 224 -11.34 -9.96 20.01
C GLY A 224 -11.68 -9.30 21.35
N LEU A 225 -10.66 -8.83 22.08
CA LEU A 225 -10.86 -8.16 23.37
C LEU A 225 -11.50 -6.77 23.20
N THR A 226 -11.14 -6.04 22.14
CA THR A 226 -11.75 -4.74 21.80
C THR A 226 -13.22 -4.91 21.45
N HIS A 227 -13.57 -5.90 20.62
CA HIS A 227 -14.96 -6.23 20.31
C HIS A 227 -15.77 -6.51 21.58
N HIS A 228 -15.23 -7.32 22.48
CA HIS A 228 -15.92 -7.63 23.74
C HIS A 228 -16.14 -6.37 24.58
N TYR A 229 -15.10 -5.55 24.73
CA TYR A 229 -15.19 -4.31 25.49
C TYR A 229 -16.26 -3.37 24.92
N GLU A 230 -16.21 -3.08 23.62
CA GLU A 230 -17.16 -2.18 22.95
C GLU A 230 -18.60 -2.68 22.99
N ARG A 231 -18.81 -3.98 22.74
CA ARG A 231 -20.14 -4.54 22.55
C ARG A 231 -20.83 -4.96 23.85
N HIS A 232 -20.05 -5.31 24.88
CA HIS A 232 -20.56 -5.97 26.08
C HIS A 232 -20.19 -5.28 27.40
N MET A 233 -19.15 -4.44 27.44
CA MET A 233 -18.72 -3.76 28.67
C MET A 233 -19.08 -2.28 28.70
N ILE A 234 -18.92 -1.57 27.58
CA ILE A 234 -19.32 -0.15 27.50
C ILE A 234 -20.83 -0.05 27.68
N GLY A 235 -21.26 0.63 28.75
CA GLY A 235 -22.69 0.83 29.06
C GLY A 235 -23.37 -0.36 29.74
N ALA A 236 -22.60 -1.35 30.22
CA ALA A 236 -23.15 -2.46 31.00
C ALA A 236 -23.79 -1.99 32.32
N ASP A 237 -24.81 -2.72 32.78
CA ASP A 237 -25.54 -2.40 34.00
C ASP A 237 -24.65 -2.47 35.25
N SER A 238 -24.94 -1.59 36.20
CA SER A 238 -24.23 -1.40 37.46
C SER A 238 -24.16 -2.65 38.35
N SER A 239 -25.03 -3.64 38.10
CA SER A 239 -25.15 -4.90 38.83
C SER A 239 -23.95 -5.84 38.70
N TYR A 240 -23.06 -5.63 37.71
CA TYR A 240 -21.90 -6.48 37.44
C TYR A 240 -20.54 -5.75 37.62
N ARG A 241 -20.53 -4.58 38.27
CA ARG A 241 -19.37 -3.68 38.35
C ARG A 241 -18.09 -4.32 38.90
N GLU A 242 -18.17 -5.16 39.92
CA GLU A 242 -16.98 -5.76 40.55
C GLU A 242 -16.34 -6.83 39.65
N THR A 243 -17.14 -7.73 39.07
CA THR A 243 -16.66 -8.76 38.14
C THR A 243 -16.08 -8.15 36.85
N PHE A 244 -16.68 -7.07 36.36
CA PHE A 244 -16.16 -6.37 35.19
C PHE A 244 -14.88 -5.58 35.49
N ALA A 245 -14.64 -5.15 36.73
CA ALA A 245 -13.43 -4.38 37.06
C ALA A 245 -12.15 -5.22 36.96
N GLU A 246 -12.17 -6.47 37.44
CA GLU A 246 -11.02 -7.39 37.30
C GLU A 246 -10.82 -7.80 35.84
N MET A 247 -11.90 -8.20 35.16
CA MET A 247 -11.88 -8.54 33.74
C MET A 247 -11.34 -7.38 32.88
N GLN A 248 -11.81 -6.15 33.12
CA GLN A 248 -11.34 -4.95 32.41
C GLN A 248 -9.86 -4.70 32.64
N ARG A 249 -9.36 -4.90 33.86
CA ARG A 249 -7.93 -4.72 34.18
C ARG A 249 -7.09 -5.73 33.41
N ASP A 250 -7.45 -7.00 33.46
CA ASP A 250 -6.70 -8.08 32.80
C ASP A 250 -6.74 -7.93 31.28
N MET A 251 -7.92 -7.63 30.71
CA MET A 251 -8.05 -7.31 29.28
C MET A 251 -7.20 -6.12 28.87
N SER A 252 -7.22 -5.04 29.67
CA SER A 252 -6.41 -3.85 29.40
C SER A 252 -4.92 -4.21 29.39
N TRP A 253 -4.45 -5.01 30.34
CA TRP A 253 -3.06 -5.46 30.39
C TRP A 253 -2.70 -6.34 29.20
N ILE A 254 -3.56 -7.31 28.83
CA ILE A 254 -3.34 -8.19 27.68
C ILE A 254 -3.24 -7.36 26.39
N VAL A 255 -4.10 -6.36 26.20
CA VAL A 255 -4.06 -5.50 25.01
C VAL A 255 -2.82 -4.62 25.00
N THR A 256 -2.55 -3.86 26.06
CA THR A 256 -1.51 -2.82 26.04
C THR A 256 -0.11 -3.35 26.30
N SER A 257 0.04 -4.20 27.32
CA SER A 257 1.34 -4.62 27.86
C SER A 257 1.86 -5.91 27.25
N TYR A 258 0.99 -6.70 26.61
CA TYR A 258 1.35 -7.93 25.93
C TYR A 258 1.14 -7.80 24.41
N ALA A 259 -0.10 -7.83 23.95
CA ALA A 259 -0.39 -8.03 22.53
C ALA A 259 0.12 -6.86 21.67
N MET A 260 -0.23 -5.62 22.00
CA MET A 260 0.18 -4.46 21.20
C MET A 260 1.69 -4.18 21.31
N GLU A 261 2.26 -4.36 22.50
CA GLU A 261 3.70 -4.21 22.74
C GLU A 261 4.50 -5.17 21.87
N PHE A 262 4.20 -6.47 21.92
CA PHE A 262 4.90 -7.46 21.11
C PHE A 262 4.60 -7.32 19.62
N ALA A 263 3.38 -6.92 19.24
CA ALA A 263 3.04 -6.65 17.84
C ALA A 263 3.96 -5.56 17.29
N MET A 264 4.13 -4.45 18.02
CA MET A 264 5.03 -3.37 17.64
C MET A 264 6.51 -3.78 17.61
N LEU A 265 6.97 -4.55 18.60
CA LEU A 265 8.35 -5.00 18.66
C LEU A 265 8.70 -5.92 17.47
N TYR A 266 7.88 -6.93 17.20
CA TYR A 266 8.11 -7.84 16.07
C TYR A 266 7.98 -7.11 14.73
N ALA A 267 6.96 -6.26 14.58
CA ALA A 267 6.79 -5.44 13.38
C ALA A 267 8.00 -4.54 13.11
N THR A 268 8.49 -3.85 14.14
CA THR A 268 9.65 -2.95 14.01
C THR A 268 10.94 -3.71 13.76
N SER A 269 11.13 -4.89 14.36
CA SER A 269 12.33 -5.71 14.16
C SER A 269 12.52 -6.19 12.71
N ALA A 270 11.44 -6.28 11.94
CA ALA A 270 11.46 -6.74 10.55
C ALA A 270 11.71 -5.61 9.52
N GLN A 271 11.86 -4.35 9.94
CA GLN A 271 11.98 -3.23 9.00
C GLN A 271 13.23 -3.32 8.12
N ASP A 272 14.39 -3.57 8.74
CA ASP A 272 15.66 -3.69 8.01
C ASP A 272 15.64 -4.90 7.08
N LEU A 273 15.04 -6.01 7.53
CA LEU A 273 14.82 -7.20 6.71
C LEU A 273 13.99 -6.87 5.46
N CYS A 274 12.89 -6.13 5.62
CA CYS A 274 12.05 -5.74 4.48
C CYS A 274 12.81 -4.82 3.50
N ARG A 275 13.57 -3.84 4.01
CA ARG A 275 14.38 -2.94 3.18
C ARG A 275 15.44 -3.71 2.39
N GLU A 276 16.06 -4.70 3.02
CA GLU A 276 17.03 -5.58 2.38
C GLU A 276 16.39 -6.44 1.28
N LEU A 277 15.26 -7.09 1.58
CA LEU A 277 14.53 -7.90 0.60
C LEU A 277 14.07 -7.07 -0.60
N ILE A 278 13.64 -5.82 -0.38
CA ILE A 278 13.31 -4.91 -1.48
C ILE A 278 14.54 -4.70 -2.36
N ARG A 279 15.67 -4.29 -1.78
CA ARG A 279 16.92 -4.06 -2.52
C ARG A 279 17.38 -5.28 -3.30
N GLN A 280 17.25 -6.47 -2.73
CA GLN A 280 17.72 -7.72 -3.34
C GLN A 280 16.89 -8.14 -4.56
N TYR A 281 15.57 -7.91 -4.53
CA TYR A 281 14.64 -8.45 -5.54
C TYR A 281 14.05 -7.37 -6.47
N THR A 282 14.41 -6.10 -6.28
CA THR A 282 14.00 -5.01 -7.17
C THR A 282 14.67 -5.10 -8.55
N GLU A 283 13.86 -5.03 -9.60
CA GLU A 283 14.31 -4.81 -10.98
C GLU A 283 14.59 -3.31 -11.19
N ASN A 284 15.87 -2.94 -11.34
CA ASN A 284 16.26 -1.56 -11.63
C ASN A 284 16.15 -1.26 -13.14
N THR A 285 15.46 -0.18 -13.50
CA THR A 285 15.35 0.30 -14.88
C THR A 285 15.51 1.83 -14.94
N THR A 286 15.44 2.36 -16.15
CA THR A 286 15.59 3.79 -16.44
C THR A 286 14.45 4.23 -17.34
N ILE A 287 13.81 5.37 -17.01
CA ILE A 287 12.79 5.99 -17.85
C ILE A 287 13.04 7.50 -17.98
N THR A 288 12.73 8.08 -19.13
CA THR A 288 12.75 9.54 -19.31
C THR A 288 11.31 10.03 -19.41
N LEU A 289 10.94 10.97 -18.54
CA LEU A 289 9.60 11.54 -18.42
C LEU A 289 9.65 13.06 -18.68
N PRO A 290 8.57 13.67 -19.21
CA PRO A 290 8.51 15.12 -19.37
C PRO A 290 8.44 15.82 -18.01
N ALA A 291 9.12 16.96 -17.85
CA ALA A 291 8.94 17.80 -16.67
C ALA A 291 7.49 18.32 -16.56
N PRO A 292 6.98 18.62 -15.35
CA PRO A 292 5.63 19.15 -15.16
C PRO A 292 5.40 20.41 -15.99
N ALA A 293 4.23 20.48 -16.65
CA ALA A 293 3.92 21.57 -17.56
C ALA A 293 3.80 22.92 -16.84
N TYR A 294 3.21 22.92 -15.64
CA TYR A 294 3.04 24.12 -14.83
C TYR A 294 4.28 24.34 -13.95
N ARG A 295 5.12 25.33 -14.30
CA ARG A 295 6.27 25.76 -13.48
C ARG A 295 7.28 24.67 -13.09
N GLY A 296 7.27 23.50 -13.72
CA GLY A 296 8.19 22.40 -13.45
C GLY A 296 8.02 21.76 -12.08
N PHE A 297 9.10 21.25 -11.50
CA PHE A 297 9.03 20.56 -10.20
C PHE A 297 8.93 21.53 -9.03
N HIS A 298 7.74 22.04 -8.75
CA HIS A 298 7.45 22.74 -7.50
C HIS A 298 6.93 21.78 -6.43
N VAL A 299 6.35 22.31 -5.35
CA VAL A 299 5.94 21.56 -4.16
C VAL A 299 5.07 20.33 -4.48
N ARG A 300 4.04 20.47 -5.31
CA ARG A 300 3.03 19.42 -5.53
C ARG A 300 3.59 18.25 -6.35
N PRO A 301 4.11 18.43 -7.58
CA PRO A 301 4.75 17.34 -8.33
C PRO A 301 5.85 16.64 -7.52
N SER A 302 6.72 17.43 -6.87
CA SER A 302 7.85 16.89 -6.09
C SER A 302 7.39 16.06 -4.88
N THR A 303 6.31 16.48 -4.21
CA THR A 303 5.75 15.73 -3.09
C THR A 303 5.12 14.42 -3.56
N LEU A 304 4.37 14.44 -4.67
CA LEU A 304 3.75 13.24 -5.22
C LEU A 304 4.80 12.22 -5.66
N ILE A 305 5.84 12.66 -6.36
CA ILE A 305 6.99 11.84 -6.75
C ILE A 305 7.65 11.21 -5.51
N ALA A 306 8.01 12.03 -4.52
CA ALA A 306 8.64 11.54 -3.29
C ALA A 306 7.75 10.54 -2.53
N ARG A 307 6.44 10.74 -2.54
CA ARG A 307 5.49 9.80 -1.92
C ARG A 307 5.41 8.47 -2.68
N ILE A 308 5.48 8.47 -4.01
CA ILE A 308 5.59 7.23 -4.80
C ILE A 308 6.87 6.50 -4.43
N VAL A 309 8.01 7.18 -4.44
CA VAL A 309 9.31 6.57 -4.13
C VAL A 309 9.32 5.98 -2.71
N ARG A 310 8.83 6.75 -1.72
CA ARG A 310 8.72 6.28 -0.33
C ARG A 310 7.74 5.12 -0.17
N HIS A 311 6.63 5.12 -0.90
CA HIS A 311 5.65 4.03 -0.85
C HIS A 311 6.28 2.69 -1.21
N TYR A 312 7.22 2.65 -2.16
CA TYR A 312 7.90 1.42 -2.56
C TYR A 312 9.11 1.07 -1.68
N GLY A 313 9.65 2.04 -0.93
CA GLY A 313 10.82 1.86 -0.07
C GLY A 313 12.14 1.65 -0.83
N SER A 314 12.14 1.83 -2.14
CA SER A 314 13.27 1.59 -3.05
C SER A 314 14.06 2.88 -3.34
N GLU A 315 15.32 2.73 -3.72
CA GLU A 315 16.16 3.85 -4.16
C GLU A 315 15.80 4.28 -5.59
N VAL A 316 15.35 5.52 -5.75
CA VAL A 316 15.05 6.14 -7.05
C VAL A 316 15.78 7.47 -7.13
N THR A 317 16.51 7.69 -8.22
CA THR A 317 17.22 8.94 -8.49
C THR A 317 16.66 9.63 -9.71
N LEU A 318 16.68 10.95 -9.69
CA LEU A 318 16.28 11.84 -10.77
C LEU A 318 17.53 12.49 -11.35
N GLU A 319 17.69 12.46 -12.68
CA GLU A 319 18.81 13.04 -13.42
C GLU A 319 18.36 14.10 -14.45
N LEU A 320 19.03 15.26 -14.44
CA LEU A 320 18.88 16.31 -15.46
C LEU A 320 20.24 16.99 -15.75
N GLU A 321 20.63 17.08 -17.02
CA GLU A 321 21.94 17.64 -17.45
C GLU A 321 23.15 17.07 -16.67
N GLY A 322 23.14 15.76 -16.37
CA GLY A 322 24.26 15.05 -15.72
C GLY A 322 24.34 15.16 -14.20
N GLU A 323 23.44 15.91 -13.55
CA GLU A 323 23.31 15.94 -12.09
C GLU A 323 22.21 14.99 -11.63
N ARG A 324 22.49 14.22 -10.56
CA ARG A 324 21.56 13.27 -9.95
C ARG A 324 21.16 13.71 -8.55
N CYS A 325 19.89 13.52 -8.21
CA CYS A 325 19.38 13.75 -6.86
C CYS A 325 18.47 12.60 -6.41
N ASP A 326 18.25 12.49 -5.10
CA ASP A 326 17.33 11.51 -4.52
C ASP A 326 15.88 11.92 -4.78
N ALA A 327 15.12 11.06 -5.48
CA ALA A 327 13.72 11.30 -5.79
C ALA A 327 12.78 11.00 -4.60
N SER A 328 13.29 10.49 -3.48
CA SER A 328 12.56 10.34 -2.22
C SER A 328 12.51 11.65 -1.40
N ALA A 329 13.31 12.66 -1.78
CA ALA A 329 13.44 13.93 -1.08
C ALA A 329 12.81 15.09 -1.89
N PRO A 330 11.63 15.61 -1.50
CA PRO A 330 10.94 16.68 -2.25
C PRO A 330 11.81 17.93 -2.48
N LEU A 331 12.62 18.31 -1.49
CA LEU A 331 13.48 19.50 -1.58
C LEU A 331 14.58 19.34 -2.63
N GLU A 332 15.12 18.14 -2.79
CA GLU A 332 16.13 17.83 -3.81
C GLU A 332 15.51 17.91 -5.21
N ILE A 333 14.31 17.38 -5.40
CA ILE A 333 13.58 17.49 -6.66
C ILE A 333 13.26 18.97 -6.99
N ILE A 334 12.85 19.76 -5.99
CA ILE A 334 12.56 21.19 -6.20
C ILE A 334 13.80 21.97 -6.65
N ARG A 335 15.00 21.62 -6.17
CA ARG A 335 16.26 22.24 -6.62
C ARG A 335 16.52 22.02 -8.10
N VAL A 336 16.09 20.88 -8.67
CA VAL A 336 16.19 20.63 -10.12
C VAL A 336 15.42 21.67 -10.93
N ASN A 337 14.40 22.32 -10.33
CA ASN A 337 13.62 23.34 -11.01
C ASN A 337 14.43 24.59 -11.37
N GLU A 338 15.50 24.90 -10.64
CA GLU A 338 16.43 25.98 -11.01
C GLU A 338 17.09 25.71 -12.37
N ARG A 339 17.45 24.45 -12.61
CA ARG A 339 18.02 23.97 -13.88
C ARG A 339 17.00 24.00 -15.01
N ILE A 340 15.77 23.55 -14.74
CA ILE A 340 14.63 23.65 -15.67
C ILE A 340 14.43 25.12 -16.09
N ASN A 341 14.41 26.03 -15.13
CA ASN A 341 14.26 27.47 -15.38
C ASN A 341 15.47 28.03 -16.17
N ALA A 342 16.68 27.54 -15.93
CA ALA A 342 17.86 27.89 -16.74
C ALA A 342 17.75 27.37 -18.19
N ILE A 343 17.23 26.16 -18.41
CA ILE A 343 16.98 25.60 -19.76
C ILE A 343 15.92 26.44 -20.48
N LYS A 344 14.78 26.73 -19.81
CA LYS A 344 13.71 27.59 -20.34
C LYS A 344 14.24 28.95 -20.78
N ARG A 345 15.01 29.64 -19.92
CA ARG A 345 15.65 30.93 -20.22
C ARG A 345 16.64 30.86 -21.39
N ARG A 346 17.47 29.81 -21.47
CA ARG A 346 18.40 29.59 -22.60
C ARG A 346 17.64 29.40 -23.92
N THR A 347 16.55 28.63 -23.90
CA THR A 347 15.72 28.33 -25.08
C THR A 347 15.02 29.59 -25.60
N ILE A 348 14.37 30.35 -24.72
CA ILE A 348 13.69 31.59 -25.13
C ILE A 348 14.70 32.66 -25.55
N GLY A 349 15.84 32.78 -24.87
CA GLY A 349 16.87 33.74 -25.22
C GLY A 349 17.40 33.53 -26.65
N ARG A 350 17.61 32.28 -27.07
CA ARG A 350 17.97 31.97 -28.47
C ARG A 350 16.85 32.29 -29.46
N ALA A 351 15.58 32.11 -29.07
CA ALA A 351 14.44 32.45 -29.93
C ALA A 351 14.31 33.97 -30.09
N LEU A 352 14.45 34.72 -28.99
CA LEU A 352 14.43 36.18 -28.99
C LEU A 352 15.55 36.74 -29.86
N VAL A 353 16.80 36.29 -29.67
CA VAL A 353 17.95 36.74 -30.48
C VAL A 353 17.75 36.47 -31.98
N LYS A 354 17.10 35.37 -32.37
CA LYS A 354 16.78 35.09 -33.78
C LYS A 354 15.69 36.00 -34.35
N MET A 355 14.83 36.52 -33.49
CA MET A 355 13.75 37.45 -33.86
C MET A 355 14.21 38.91 -33.76
N SER A 356 15.33 39.18 -33.08
CA SER A 356 16.02 40.46 -33.05
C SER A 356 16.76 40.68 -34.38
N ASP A 357 16.54 41.81 -35.04
CA ASP A 357 17.32 42.22 -36.20
C ASP A 357 18.68 42.79 -35.72
N PRO A 358 19.85 42.26 -36.15
CA PRO A 358 21.16 42.78 -35.73
C PRO A 358 21.43 44.23 -36.15
N ASP A 359 20.71 44.78 -37.13
CA ASP A 359 20.84 46.17 -37.62
C ASP A 359 19.67 47.10 -37.20
N GLY A 360 18.84 46.69 -36.24
CA GLY A 360 17.65 47.42 -35.80
C GLY A 360 17.94 48.77 -35.10
N GLN A 361 17.32 49.83 -35.61
CA GLN A 361 17.43 51.22 -35.14
C GLN A 361 17.07 51.42 -33.64
N GLU A 362 17.66 52.45 -33.03
CA GLU A 362 17.16 53.09 -31.80
C GLU A 362 15.65 53.36 -31.93
N GLY A 363 14.81 52.62 -31.20
CA GLY A 363 13.35 52.64 -31.36
C GLY A 363 12.59 52.15 -30.12
N ASP A 364 11.28 51.91 -30.23
CA ASP A 364 10.40 51.47 -29.13
C ASP A 364 10.67 50.00 -28.71
N TYR A 365 11.59 49.83 -27.75
CA TYR A 365 11.97 48.51 -27.18
C TYR A 365 10.78 47.76 -26.56
N PRO A 366 9.93 48.37 -25.71
CA PRO A 366 8.72 47.73 -25.18
C PRO A 366 7.78 47.22 -26.28
N GLY A 367 7.47 48.04 -27.30
CA GLY A 367 6.60 47.64 -28.40
C GLY A 367 7.15 46.46 -29.20
N ALA A 368 8.44 46.48 -29.52
CA ALA A 368 9.12 45.38 -30.21
C ALA A 368 9.09 44.08 -29.38
N LEU A 369 9.33 44.16 -28.06
CA LEU A 369 9.23 43.00 -27.17
C LEU A 369 7.81 42.43 -27.13
N TYR A 370 6.79 43.28 -27.11
CA TYR A 370 5.40 42.84 -27.11
C TYR A 370 5.05 42.00 -28.35
N GLU A 371 5.47 42.44 -29.54
CA GLU A 371 5.32 41.67 -30.78
C GLU A 371 6.08 40.33 -30.74
N MET A 372 7.29 40.32 -30.16
CA MET A 372 8.05 39.08 -29.97
C MET A 372 7.33 38.10 -29.03
N LEU A 373 6.79 38.58 -27.91
CA LEU A 373 6.02 37.76 -26.96
C LEU A 373 4.73 37.23 -27.59
N LEU A 374 4.00 38.05 -28.35
CA LEU A 374 2.81 37.63 -29.10
C LEU A 374 3.15 36.55 -30.13
N ALA A 375 4.25 36.69 -30.86
CA ALA A 375 4.70 35.68 -31.81
C ALA A 375 5.08 34.36 -31.12
N LEU A 376 5.77 34.42 -29.97
CA LEU A 376 6.10 33.24 -29.16
C LEU A 376 4.85 32.56 -28.58
N PHE A 377 3.87 33.35 -28.15
CA PHE A 377 2.57 32.85 -27.69
C PHE A 377 1.80 32.16 -28.83
N ARG A 378 1.72 32.77 -30.03
CA ARG A 378 1.11 32.15 -31.22
C ARG A 378 1.79 30.85 -31.63
N GLN A 379 3.11 30.74 -31.43
CA GLN A 379 3.88 29.52 -31.65
C GLN A 379 3.72 28.48 -30.51
N LYS A 380 2.90 28.76 -29.49
CA LYS A 380 2.73 27.91 -28.29
C LYS A 380 4.04 27.67 -27.52
N LYS A 381 4.98 28.61 -27.57
CA LYS A 381 6.24 28.56 -26.80
C LYS A 381 6.16 29.34 -25.49
N LEU A 382 5.14 30.18 -25.33
CA LEU A 382 4.90 31.02 -24.18
C LEU A 382 3.52 30.72 -23.57
N VAL A 383 3.44 30.73 -22.25
CA VAL A 383 2.20 30.72 -21.46
C VAL A 383 2.12 32.05 -20.71
N ILE A 384 0.94 32.66 -20.69
CA ILE A 384 0.66 33.91 -19.99
C ILE A 384 -0.33 33.59 -18.87
N TYR A 385 0.02 33.95 -17.64
CA TYR A 385 -0.83 33.76 -16.46
C TYR A 385 -1.47 35.07 -15.97
N SER A 386 -0.78 36.21 -16.16
CA SER A 386 -1.32 37.52 -15.79
C SER A 386 -2.27 38.05 -16.87
N GLN A 387 -3.35 38.71 -16.46
CA GLN A 387 -4.26 39.40 -17.38
C GLN A 387 -3.60 40.66 -17.98
N ASP A 388 -2.73 41.32 -17.19
CA ASP A 388 -1.98 42.50 -17.60
C ASP A 388 -0.47 42.23 -17.46
N ILE A 389 0.27 42.34 -18.56
CA ILE A 389 1.73 42.34 -18.60
C ILE A 389 2.16 43.79 -18.82
N SER A 390 2.64 44.45 -17.76
CA SER A 390 3.25 45.78 -17.88
C SER A 390 4.73 45.66 -18.20
N LEU A 391 5.20 46.39 -19.21
CA LEU A 391 6.63 46.55 -19.51
C LEU A 391 7.14 47.94 -19.09
N ASP A 392 6.26 48.80 -18.58
CA ASP A 392 6.54 50.21 -18.28
C ASP A 392 7.57 50.37 -17.16
N ASP A 393 7.63 49.39 -16.26
CA ASP A 393 8.57 49.35 -15.13
C ASP A 393 9.99 48.88 -15.54
N ILE A 394 10.18 48.48 -16.80
CA ILE A 394 11.45 47.94 -17.32
C ILE A 394 12.12 48.98 -18.21
N SER A 395 12.96 49.83 -17.62
CA SER A 395 13.73 50.84 -18.35
C SER A 395 14.81 50.22 -19.24
N VAL A 396 15.11 50.85 -20.37
CA VAL A 396 16.20 50.47 -21.29
C VAL A 396 17.52 50.97 -20.71
N ALA A 397 18.52 50.09 -20.59
CA ALA A 397 19.84 50.49 -20.12
C ALA A 397 20.65 51.19 -21.22
N GLU A 398 21.58 52.07 -20.84
CA GLU A 398 22.39 52.84 -21.81
C GLU A 398 23.27 51.90 -22.66
N GLY A 399 23.07 51.93 -23.98
CA GLY A 399 23.78 51.06 -24.94
C GLY A 399 23.28 49.61 -25.01
N GLU A 400 22.15 49.27 -24.37
CA GLU A 400 21.56 47.93 -24.40
C GLU A 400 20.93 47.61 -25.76
N SER A 401 21.26 46.45 -26.33
CA SER A 401 20.61 45.97 -27.56
C SER A 401 19.19 45.45 -27.31
N LEU A 402 18.33 45.42 -28.34
CA LEU A 402 16.97 44.88 -28.23
C LEU A 402 16.96 43.44 -27.69
N GLY A 403 17.92 42.62 -28.10
CA GLY A 403 18.08 41.25 -27.60
C GLY A 403 18.53 41.14 -26.15
N GLU A 404 19.25 42.13 -25.61
CA GLU A 404 19.61 42.22 -24.19
C GLU A 404 18.42 42.66 -23.35
N TYR A 405 17.75 43.73 -23.77
CA TYR A 405 16.52 44.21 -23.16
C TYR A 405 15.46 43.11 -23.08
N ALA A 406 15.19 42.43 -24.21
CA ALA A 406 14.20 41.36 -24.29
C ALA A 406 14.53 40.18 -23.35
N ARG A 407 15.81 39.78 -23.25
CA ARG A 407 16.24 38.72 -22.33
C ARG A 407 16.03 39.11 -20.87
N ARG A 408 16.38 40.35 -20.51
CA ARG A 408 16.23 40.87 -19.15
C ARG A 408 14.76 41.00 -18.76
N ALA A 409 13.94 41.57 -19.65
CA ALA A 409 12.51 41.73 -19.44
C ALA A 409 11.79 40.38 -19.28
N VAL A 410 12.09 39.40 -20.14
CA VAL A 410 11.53 38.04 -20.02
C VAL A 410 11.99 37.35 -18.74
N ALA A 411 13.25 37.54 -18.32
CA ALA A 411 13.72 37.01 -17.04
C ALA A 411 12.95 37.59 -15.84
N GLN A 412 12.62 38.88 -15.89
CA GLN A 412 11.83 39.55 -14.87
C GLN A 412 10.37 39.05 -14.86
N LEU A 413 9.71 38.98 -16.01
CA LEU A 413 8.34 38.46 -16.12
C LEU A 413 8.21 36.99 -15.67
N LEU A 414 9.24 36.18 -15.91
CA LEU A 414 9.31 34.80 -15.38
C LEU A 414 9.46 34.77 -13.86
N ALA A 415 10.28 35.67 -13.29
CA ALA A 415 10.51 35.76 -11.86
C ALA A 415 9.25 36.25 -11.11
N GLU A 416 8.51 37.17 -11.72
CA GLU A 416 7.19 37.64 -11.24
C GLU A 416 6.09 36.58 -11.42
N GLY A 417 6.35 35.55 -12.22
CA GLY A 417 5.41 34.48 -12.51
C GLY A 417 4.26 34.90 -13.43
N ALA A 418 4.39 36.04 -14.11
CA ALA A 418 3.43 36.58 -15.07
C ALA A 418 3.37 35.72 -16.36
N ILE A 419 4.49 35.11 -16.73
CA ILE A 419 4.63 34.21 -17.87
C ILE A 419 5.35 32.91 -17.48
N ASP A 420 5.24 31.88 -18.33
CA ASP A 420 6.10 30.69 -18.30
C ASP A 420 6.41 30.23 -19.74
N ILE A 421 7.44 29.43 -19.90
CA ILE A 421 7.94 28.96 -21.20
C ILE A 421 7.63 27.48 -21.35
N ARG A 422 7.00 27.14 -22.47
CA ARG A 422 6.85 25.73 -22.87
C ARG A 422 8.16 25.24 -23.45
N ALA A 423 8.74 24.26 -22.78
CA ALA A 423 9.93 23.57 -23.23
C ALA A 423 9.75 22.07 -22.97
N ASP A 424 10.00 21.25 -23.99
CA ASP A 424 9.98 19.80 -23.89
C ASP A 424 11.26 19.34 -23.16
N ILE A 425 11.22 19.41 -21.83
CA ILE A 425 12.35 19.04 -20.96
C ILE A 425 12.11 17.62 -20.48
N GLY A 426 12.93 16.69 -20.96
CA GLY A 426 12.96 15.30 -20.47
C GLY A 426 13.85 15.18 -19.23
N VAL A 427 13.35 14.46 -18.23
CA VAL A 427 14.02 14.19 -16.95
C VAL A 427 14.13 12.69 -16.79
N THR A 428 15.31 12.18 -16.48
CA THR A 428 15.56 10.74 -16.45
C THR A 428 15.51 10.21 -15.01
N PHE A 429 14.63 9.26 -14.75
CA PHE A 429 14.54 8.55 -13.48
C PHE A 429 15.23 7.19 -13.58
N HIS A 430 15.95 6.81 -12.53
CA HIS A 430 16.63 5.52 -12.41
C HIS A 430 16.23 4.86 -11.09
N GLY A 431 15.85 3.60 -11.12
CA GLY A 431 15.52 2.85 -9.91
C GLY A 431 14.49 1.75 -10.15
N ASP A 432 13.73 1.42 -9.10
CA ASP A 432 12.74 0.36 -9.11
C ASP A 432 11.67 0.56 -10.20
N LYS A 433 11.55 -0.42 -11.10
CA LYS A 433 10.57 -0.43 -12.18
C LYS A 433 9.14 -0.13 -11.73
N ARG A 434 8.71 -0.61 -10.57
CA ARG A 434 7.34 -0.38 -10.07
C ARG A 434 7.12 1.09 -9.70
N ALA A 435 8.09 1.68 -9.02
CA ALA A 435 8.07 3.11 -8.73
C ALA A 435 8.13 3.93 -10.02
N LEU A 436 8.95 3.50 -10.99
CA LEU A 436 9.06 4.15 -12.29
C LEU A 436 7.76 4.04 -13.12
N ASP A 437 7.06 2.91 -13.06
CA ASP A 437 5.76 2.71 -13.72
C ASP A 437 4.70 3.64 -13.13
N ASP A 438 4.66 3.80 -11.80
CA ASP A 438 3.76 4.76 -11.14
C ASP A 438 4.16 6.22 -11.39
N LEU A 439 5.45 6.53 -11.49
CA LEU A 439 5.92 7.86 -11.89
C LEU A 439 5.54 8.18 -13.33
N LYS A 440 5.60 7.20 -14.23
CA LYS A 440 5.11 7.33 -15.59
C LYS A 440 3.61 7.60 -15.61
N LEU A 441 2.83 6.83 -14.85
CA LEU A 441 1.40 7.05 -14.73
C LEU A 441 1.08 8.44 -14.16
N LEU A 442 1.84 8.91 -13.17
CA LEU A 442 1.73 10.26 -12.62
C LEU A 442 2.03 11.32 -13.69
N ALA A 443 3.09 11.14 -14.48
CA ALA A 443 3.47 12.05 -15.56
C ALA A 443 2.43 12.11 -16.68
N ASP A 444 1.92 10.95 -17.10
CA ASP A 444 0.86 10.81 -18.12
C ASP A 444 -0.45 11.50 -17.68
N ASN A 445 -0.64 11.70 -16.37
CA ASN A 445 -1.78 12.42 -15.78
C ASN A 445 -1.40 13.81 -15.24
N GLY A 446 -0.36 14.44 -15.79
CA GLY A 446 -0.02 15.83 -15.52
C GLY A 446 0.57 16.11 -14.15
N TYR A 447 1.13 15.11 -13.46
CA TYR A 447 1.67 15.26 -12.11
C TYR A 447 0.65 15.72 -11.07
N GLY A 448 -0.63 15.39 -11.28
CA GLY A 448 -1.72 15.75 -10.38
C GLY A 448 -2.17 17.21 -10.51
N GLU A 449 -1.79 17.90 -11.59
CA GLU A 449 -2.17 19.27 -11.90
C GLU A 449 -2.36 19.50 -13.41
N ASP A 450 -3.09 20.55 -13.77
CA ASP A 450 -3.22 20.99 -15.16
C ASP A 450 -2.13 22.02 -15.53
N GLN A 451 -2.15 22.49 -16.78
CA GLN A 451 -1.21 23.49 -17.29
C GLN A 451 -1.30 24.87 -16.60
N PHE A 452 -2.27 25.08 -15.70
CA PHE A 452 -2.48 26.31 -14.94
C PHE A 452 -2.28 26.11 -13.43
N GLY A 453 -1.87 24.91 -13.00
CA GLY A 453 -1.67 24.58 -11.59
C GLY A 453 -2.94 24.22 -10.83
N ASN A 454 -4.07 24.00 -11.52
CA ASN A 454 -5.28 23.50 -10.87
C ASN A 454 -5.12 22.00 -10.56
N ASN A 455 -5.65 21.59 -9.41
CA ASN A 455 -5.58 20.20 -8.98
C ASN A 455 -6.37 19.28 -9.92
N VAL A 456 -5.70 18.27 -10.46
CA VAL A 456 -6.31 17.20 -11.26
C VAL A 456 -6.43 15.95 -10.38
N PRO A 457 -7.56 15.21 -10.44
CA PRO A 457 -7.71 13.97 -9.70
C PRO A 457 -6.67 12.94 -10.14
N LEU A 458 -6.02 12.32 -9.16
CA LEU A 458 -5.07 11.22 -9.43
C LEU A 458 -5.82 9.98 -9.95
N PRO A 459 -5.18 9.19 -10.84
CA PRO A 459 -5.70 7.91 -11.31
C PRO A 459 -5.92 6.95 -10.13
N ARG A 460 -6.81 5.97 -10.32
CA ARG A 460 -7.29 5.09 -9.23
C ARG A 460 -6.14 4.26 -8.64
N GLU A 461 -5.21 3.85 -9.50
CA GLU A 461 -4.00 3.10 -9.21
C GLU A 461 -3.10 3.85 -8.22
N LEU A 462 -3.03 5.19 -8.33
CA LEU A 462 -2.30 6.06 -7.40
C LEU A 462 -3.15 6.51 -6.19
N GLY A 463 -4.25 5.81 -5.90
CA GLY A 463 -5.18 6.18 -4.83
C GLY A 463 -4.55 6.19 -3.43
N TYR A 464 -3.47 5.44 -3.22
CA TYR A 464 -2.71 5.43 -1.96
C TYR A 464 -2.02 6.77 -1.67
N LEU A 465 -1.85 7.64 -2.68
CA LEU A 465 -1.34 9.01 -2.51
C LEU A 465 -2.39 9.99 -1.95
N LYS A 466 -3.62 9.56 -1.68
CA LYS A 466 -4.65 10.42 -1.06
C LYS A 466 -4.66 10.37 0.47
N ARG A 467 -3.94 9.42 1.05
CA ARG A 467 -3.86 9.21 2.51
C ARG A 467 -2.92 10.20 3.18
#